data_AF-A0A7X3K6C9-F1
#
_entry.id   AF-A0A7X3K6C9-F1
#
_cell.length_a   1.000
_cell.length_b   1.000
_cell.length_c   1.000
_cell.angle_alpha   90.00
_cell.angle_beta   90.00
_cell.angle_gamma   90.00
#
_symmetry.space_group_name_H-M   'P 1'
#
loop_
_entity.id
_entity.type
_entity.pdbx_description
1 polymer ?
#
loop_
_entity_poly.entity_id
_entity_poly.type
_entity_poly.pdbx_seq_one_letter_code
_entity_poly.pdbx_strand_id
1 'polypeptide(L)'
;MARSGLTKSQVREARDRLLAEGRHPSVDAVRHALGDSGSKSTIHKYLKELRAEDGGADAVPGMRREDTGRALHALVDEVADRLHADFDERMRLLRAAHEQALLERDRELAELRSTVATLTARVKQLELEAQFGADETPLRHWQDRAGVPGGFGHFDNNLLNSRSAVRDISPFDLIRAAARS
;
A
#
# COMPACT_ATOMS: atom_id res chain seq x y z
N MET A 1 62.57 22.05 49.75
CA MET A 1 61.28 22.43 49.12
C MET A 1 60.68 21.18 48.50
N ALA A 2 59.58 20.68 49.05
CA ALA A 2 58.98 19.43 48.62
C ALA A 2 58.49 19.56 47.17
N ARG A 3 59.06 18.77 46.26
CA ARG A 3 58.59 18.64 44.88
C ARG A 3 57.24 17.93 44.94
N SER A 4 56.16 18.70 45.09
CA SER A 4 54.78 18.24 45.01
C SER A 4 54.50 17.79 43.57
N GLY A 5 54.91 16.57 43.22
CA GLY A 5 54.54 15.94 41.97
C GLY A 5 53.03 15.73 41.92
N LEU A 6 52.43 16.02 40.77
CA LEU A 6 51.03 15.71 40.48
C LEU A 6 50.73 14.27 40.91
N THR A 7 49.71 14.07 41.74
CA THR A 7 49.34 12.74 42.23
C THR A 7 48.20 12.15 41.41
N LYS A 8 48.19 10.81 41.28
CA LYS A 8 47.12 10.08 40.59
C LYS A 8 45.73 10.31 41.19
N SER A 9 45.65 10.52 42.51
CA SER A 9 44.40 10.80 43.23
C SER A 9 43.77 12.12 42.77
N GLN A 10 44.57 13.17 42.61
CA GLN A 10 44.10 14.47 42.09
C GLN A 10 43.56 14.36 40.66
N VAL A 11 44.23 13.57 39.81
CA VAL A 11 43.75 13.30 38.44
C VAL A 11 42.42 12.54 38.45
N ARG A 12 42.23 11.61 39.39
CA ARG A 12 40.97 10.86 39.58
C ARG A 12 39.83 11.80 39.97
N GLU A 13 40.02 12.63 40.98
CA GLU A 13 39.00 13.58 41.45
C GLU A 13 38.61 14.58 40.35
N ALA A 14 39.59 15.14 39.63
CA ALA A 14 39.32 16.05 38.52
C ALA A 14 38.55 15.38 37.37
N ARG A 15 38.88 14.12 37.05
CA ARG A 15 38.14 13.32 36.07
C ARG A 15 36.70 13.09 36.52
N ASP A 16 36.49 12.69 37.78
CA ASP A 16 35.17 12.35 38.30
C ASP A 16 34.27 13.59 38.36
N ARG A 17 34.85 14.76 38.68
CA ARG A 17 34.16 16.05 38.59
C ARG A 17 33.71 16.37 37.16
N LEU A 18 34.57 16.18 36.16
CA LEU A 18 34.23 16.39 34.75
C LEU A 18 33.13 15.42 34.27
N LEU A 19 33.19 14.17 34.72
CA LEU A 19 32.15 13.17 34.43
C LEU A 19 30.81 13.53 35.06
N ALA A 20 30.80 14.03 36.32
CA ALA A 20 29.61 14.52 36.98
C ALA A 20 28.99 15.75 36.29
N GLU A 21 29.83 16.60 35.68
CA GLU A 21 29.42 17.71 34.82
C GLU A 21 28.95 17.29 33.42
N GLY A 22 28.98 15.98 33.10
CA GLY A 22 28.60 15.47 31.78
C GLY A 22 29.61 15.78 30.66
N ARG A 23 30.82 16.22 31.01
CA ARG A 23 31.88 16.58 30.06
C ARG A 23 32.88 15.44 29.90
N HIS A 24 33.27 15.17 28.66
CA HIS A 24 34.25 14.12 28.39
C HIS A 24 35.63 14.49 28.99
N PRO A 25 36.22 13.66 29.87
CA PRO A 25 37.51 13.94 30.49
C PRO A 25 38.64 13.77 29.48
N SER A 26 38.96 14.85 28.77
CA SER A 26 40.15 14.96 27.92
C SER A 26 41.37 15.40 28.74
N VAL A 27 42.58 15.18 28.22
CA VAL A 27 43.83 15.55 28.91
C VAL A 27 43.86 17.05 29.22
N ASP A 28 43.43 17.87 28.27
CA ASP A 28 43.42 19.33 28.43
C ASP A 28 42.29 19.80 29.37
N ALA A 29 41.13 19.12 29.38
CA ALA A 29 40.05 19.41 30.32
C ALA A 29 40.45 19.09 31.76
N VAL A 30 41.12 17.94 31.97
CA VAL A 30 41.62 17.53 33.29
C VAL A 30 42.73 18.46 33.75
N ARG A 31 43.62 18.88 32.84
CA ARG A 31 44.67 19.86 33.15
C ARG A 31 44.08 21.21 33.58
N HIS A 32 43.05 21.68 32.89
CA HIS A 32 42.35 22.92 33.26
C HIS A 32 41.66 22.79 34.63
N ALA A 33 40.99 21.66 34.88
CA ALA A 33 40.37 21.36 36.18
C ALA A 33 41.38 21.25 37.34
N LEU A 34 42.65 20.96 37.03
CA LEU A 34 43.77 20.91 37.98
C LEU A 34 44.55 22.24 38.09
N GLY A 35 44.10 23.31 37.43
CA GLY A 35 44.75 24.63 37.47
C GLY A 35 46.07 24.68 36.71
N ASP A 36 46.12 24.09 35.50
CA ASP A 36 47.28 24.01 34.60
C ASP A 36 48.51 23.26 35.15
N SER A 37 48.33 22.59 36.29
CA SER A 37 49.34 21.77 36.92
C SER A 37 49.48 20.39 36.27
N GLY A 38 50.73 19.98 36.06
CA GLY A 38 51.08 18.70 35.45
C GLY A 38 51.36 18.77 33.96
N SER A 39 52.28 17.92 33.49
CA SER A 39 52.57 17.80 32.06
C SER A 39 51.48 16.97 31.37
N LYS A 40 51.22 17.29 30.09
CA LYS A 40 50.27 16.56 29.25
C LYS A 40 50.57 15.05 29.23
N SER A 41 51.85 14.65 29.27
CA SER A 41 52.28 13.25 29.29
C SER A 41 51.99 12.56 30.63
N THR A 42 52.20 13.23 31.76
CA THR A 42 51.92 12.67 33.09
C THR A 42 50.41 12.52 33.32
N ILE A 43 49.61 13.52 32.90
CA ILE A 43 48.13 13.43 32.98
C ILE A 43 47.63 12.31 32.07
N HIS A 44 48.14 12.20 30.84
CA HIS A 44 47.79 11.08 29.94
C HIS A 44 48.12 9.74 30.57
N LYS A 45 49.31 9.58 31.15
CA LYS A 45 49.73 8.35 31.84
C LYS A 45 48.75 7.99 32.96
N TYR A 46 48.46 8.93 33.87
CA TYR A 46 47.53 8.67 34.98
C TYR A 46 46.10 8.40 34.51
N LEU A 47 45.60 9.09 33.49
CA LEU A 47 44.28 8.78 32.90
C LEU A 47 44.24 7.38 32.29
N LYS A 48 45.32 6.94 31.63
CA LYS A 48 45.42 5.58 31.10
C LYS A 48 45.48 4.53 32.20
N GLU A 49 46.27 4.78 33.26
CA GLU A 49 46.33 3.87 34.40
C GLU A 49 45.01 3.82 35.18
N LEU A 50 44.32 4.94 35.35
CA LEU A 50 43.01 5.00 35.98
C LEU A 50 41.96 4.25 35.14
N ARG A 51 42.01 4.38 33.80
CA ARG A 51 41.18 3.56 32.90
C ARG A 51 41.50 2.07 32.98
N ALA A 52 42.76 1.70 33.22
CA ALA A 52 43.17 0.31 33.37
C ALA A 52 42.77 -0.27 34.75
N GLU A 53 42.85 0.53 35.82
CA GLU A 53 42.40 0.15 37.16
C GLU A 53 40.88 0.02 37.25
N ASP A 54 40.14 1.01 36.76
CA ASP A 54 38.68 0.96 36.67
C ASP A 54 38.22 -0.09 35.64
N GLY A 55 39.08 -0.37 34.65
CA GLY A 55 38.92 -1.47 33.70
C GLY A 55 39.01 -2.87 34.31
N GLY A 56 39.33 -3.03 35.60
CA GLY A 56 39.16 -4.31 36.30
C GLY A 56 37.69 -4.64 36.60
N ALA A 57 36.82 -3.63 36.66
CA ALA A 57 35.38 -3.78 36.87
C ALA A 57 34.56 -3.48 35.59
N ASP A 58 35.16 -2.81 34.61
CA ASP A 58 34.48 -2.33 33.39
C ASP A 58 35.10 -2.83 32.06
N ALA A 59 36.11 -3.73 32.10
CA ALA A 59 36.59 -4.45 30.91
C ALA A 59 35.89 -5.81 30.81
N VAL A 60 35.05 -6.04 29.79
CA VAL A 60 35.51 -6.14 28.40
C VAL A 60 34.65 -5.22 27.51
N PRO A 61 35.21 -4.14 26.93
CA PRO A 61 34.47 -3.26 26.02
C PRO A 61 33.94 -3.97 24.76
N GLY A 62 34.53 -5.13 24.41
CA GLY A 62 34.03 -6.04 23.38
C GLY A 62 32.76 -6.79 23.80
N MET A 63 32.70 -7.33 25.02
CA MET A 63 31.56 -8.12 25.50
C MET A 63 30.27 -7.29 25.55
N ARG A 64 30.30 -6.06 26.10
CA ARG A 64 29.09 -5.20 26.10
C ARG A 64 28.67 -4.80 24.69
N ARG A 65 29.62 -4.56 23.77
CA ARG A 65 29.32 -4.25 22.36
C ARG A 65 28.71 -5.46 21.65
N GLU A 66 29.21 -6.66 21.92
CA GLU A 66 28.68 -7.92 21.43
C GLU A 66 27.29 -8.21 22.00
N ASP A 67 27.05 -7.96 23.29
CA ASP A 67 25.74 -8.07 23.93
C ASP A 67 24.73 -7.10 23.29
N THR A 68 25.13 -5.84 23.06
CA THR A 68 24.28 -4.88 22.37
C THR A 68 24.04 -5.26 20.90
N GLY A 69 25.04 -5.80 20.22
CA GLY A 69 24.89 -6.28 18.85
C GLY A 69 23.93 -7.46 18.77
N ARG A 70 24.07 -8.44 19.67
CA ARG A 70 23.14 -9.58 19.79
C ARG A 70 21.72 -9.13 20.09
N ALA A 71 21.53 -8.19 21.02
CA ALA A 71 20.21 -7.67 21.36
C ALA A 71 19.57 -6.91 20.18
N LEU A 72 20.35 -6.13 19.44
CA LEU A 72 19.87 -5.46 18.23
C LEU A 72 19.52 -6.45 17.12
N HIS A 73 20.33 -7.48 16.91
CA HIS A 73 20.03 -8.54 15.95
C HIS A 73 18.75 -9.28 16.31
N ALA A 74 18.57 -9.67 17.57
CA ALA A 74 17.35 -10.32 18.03
C ALA A 74 16.10 -9.43 17.82
N LEU A 75 16.21 -8.12 18.05
CA LEU A 75 15.11 -7.19 17.80
C LEU A 75 14.81 -7.06 16.30
N VAL A 76 15.84 -6.99 15.45
CA VAL A 76 15.68 -6.94 13.99
C VAL A 76 15.04 -8.22 13.48
N ASP A 77 15.45 -9.38 14.00
CA ASP A 77 14.88 -10.67 13.65
C ASP A 77 13.41 -10.75 14.08
N GLU A 78 13.07 -10.31 15.30
CA GLU A 78 11.67 -10.25 15.77
C GLU A 78 10.80 -9.33 14.90
N VAL A 79 11.33 -8.16 14.52
CA VAL A 79 10.62 -7.22 13.64
C VAL A 79 10.47 -7.81 12.24
N ALA A 80 11.49 -8.50 11.73
CA ALA A 80 11.42 -9.18 10.44
C ALA A 80 10.36 -10.28 10.47
N ASP A 81 10.34 -11.13 11.49
CA ASP A 81 9.35 -12.20 11.65
C ASP A 81 7.93 -11.64 11.72
N ARG A 82 7.73 -10.59 12.53
CA ARG A 82 6.43 -9.93 12.62
C ARG A 82 5.99 -9.32 11.30
N LEU A 83 6.91 -8.70 10.57
CA LEU A 83 6.61 -8.12 9.27
C LEU A 83 6.22 -9.20 8.25
N HIS A 84 6.93 -10.33 8.21
CA HIS A 84 6.59 -11.46 7.35
C HIS A 84 5.21 -12.04 7.69
N ALA A 85 4.92 -12.23 8.98
CA ALA A 85 3.61 -12.70 9.43
C ALA A 85 2.47 -11.75 9.01
N ASP A 86 2.66 -10.43 9.19
CA ASP A 86 1.69 -9.41 8.77
C ASP A 86 1.48 -9.42 7.25
N PHE A 87 2.55 -9.60 6.46
CA PHE A 87 2.46 -9.70 5.00
C PHE A 87 1.74 -10.98 4.57
N ASP A 88 2.06 -12.12 5.17
CA ASP A 88 1.42 -13.40 4.85
C ASP A 88 -0.08 -13.35 5.14
N GLU A 89 -0.46 -12.75 6.27
CA GLU A 89 -1.88 -12.56 6.60
C GLU A 89 -2.58 -11.63 5.61
N ARG A 90 -1.96 -10.49 5.24
CA ARG A 90 -2.51 -9.59 4.20
C ARG A 90 -2.64 -10.30 2.86
N MET A 91 -1.66 -11.09 2.46
CA MET A 91 -1.68 -11.87 1.22
C MET A 91 -2.77 -12.93 1.25
N ARG A 92 -2.97 -13.60 2.39
CA ARG A 92 -4.04 -14.58 2.59
C ARG A 92 -5.42 -13.93 2.44
N LEU A 93 -5.63 -12.79 3.09
CA LEU A 93 -6.88 -12.03 2.99
C LEU A 93 -7.14 -11.54 1.56
N LEU A 94 -6.12 -11.02 0.88
CA LEU A 94 -6.25 -10.55 -0.49
C LEU A 94 -6.57 -11.69 -1.47
N ARG A 95 -5.93 -12.86 -1.31
CA ARG A 95 -6.24 -14.06 -2.09
C ARG A 95 -7.67 -14.53 -1.86
N ALA A 96 -8.11 -14.60 -0.60
CA ALA A 96 -9.48 -14.98 -0.27
C ALA A 96 -10.52 -14.03 -0.87
N ALA A 97 -10.29 -12.71 -0.78
CA ALA A 97 -11.16 -11.71 -1.39
C ALA A 97 -11.18 -11.82 -2.93
N HIS A 98 -10.02 -12.10 -3.53
CA HIS A 98 -9.92 -12.30 -4.97
C HIS A 98 -10.66 -13.56 -5.44
N GLU A 99 -10.51 -14.69 -4.73
CA GLU A 99 -11.24 -15.92 -5.00
C GLU A 99 -12.76 -15.72 -4.89
N GLN A 100 -13.22 -14.99 -3.86
CA GLN A 100 -14.63 -14.62 -3.72
C GLN A 100 -15.12 -13.79 -4.91
N ALA A 101 -14.35 -12.77 -5.33
CA ALA A 101 -14.69 -11.95 -6.47
C ALA A 101 -14.76 -12.76 -7.78
N LEU A 102 -13.87 -13.74 -7.97
CA LEU A 102 -13.93 -14.65 -9.13
C LEU A 102 -15.19 -15.51 -9.10
N LEU A 103 -15.54 -16.08 -7.94
CA LEU A 103 -16.76 -16.88 -7.79
C LEU A 103 -18.03 -16.05 -8.06
N GLU A 104 -18.07 -14.80 -7.62
CA GLU A 104 -19.16 -13.88 -7.92
C GLU A 104 -19.27 -13.58 -9.42
N ARG A 105 -18.15 -13.28 -10.07
CA ARG A 105 -18.10 -13.05 -11.53
C ARG A 105 -18.52 -14.29 -12.32
N ASP A 106 -18.09 -15.48 -11.89
CA ASP A 106 -18.46 -16.73 -12.54
C ASP A 106 -19.96 -17.03 -12.41
N ARG A 107 -20.57 -16.72 -11.26
CA ARG A 107 -22.02 -16.81 -11.06
C ARG A 107 -22.77 -15.84 -11.97
N GLU A 108 -22.34 -14.58 -12.01
CA GLU A 108 -22.93 -13.55 -12.87
C GLU A 108 -22.83 -13.95 -14.36
N LEU A 109 -21.69 -14.47 -14.80
CA LEU A 109 -21.51 -15.00 -16.15
C LEU A 109 -22.41 -16.20 -16.43
N ALA A 110 -22.60 -17.11 -15.47
CA ALA A 110 -23.51 -18.24 -15.61
C ALA A 110 -24.97 -17.78 -15.74
N GLU A 111 -25.40 -16.81 -14.93
CA GLU A 111 -26.73 -16.21 -15.00
C GLU A 111 -26.97 -15.51 -16.34
N LEU A 112 -26.02 -14.69 -16.79
CA LEU A 112 -26.09 -14.03 -18.10
C LEU A 112 -26.14 -15.05 -19.24
N ARG A 113 -25.32 -16.11 -19.19
CA ARG A 113 -25.36 -17.20 -20.18
C ARG A 113 -26.72 -17.90 -20.20
N SER A 114 -27.31 -18.16 -19.03
CA SER A 114 -28.65 -18.78 -18.94
C SER A 114 -29.74 -17.87 -19.51
N THR A 115 -29.63 -16.56 -19.29
CA THR A 115 -30.56 -15.55 -19.81
C THR A 115 -30.45 -15.46 -21.33
N VAL A 116 -29.22 -15.38 -21.85
CA VAL A 116 -28.97 -15.39 -23.30
C VAL A 116 -29.50 -16.66 -23.95
N ALA A 117 -29.29 -17.83 -23.34
CA ALA A 117 -29.83 -19.10 -23.84
C ALA A 117 -31.37 -19.08 -23.89
N THR A 118 -32.02 -18.58 -22.84
CA THR A 118 -33.48 -18.47 -22.74
C THR A 118 -34.04 -17.51 -23.78
N LEU A 119 -33.46 -16.32 -23.91
CA LEU A 119 -33.87 -15.33 -24.91
C LEU A 119 -33.66 -15.86 -26.34
N THR A 120 -32.54 -16.53 -26.60
CA THR A 120 -32.26 -17.13 -27.91
C THR A 120 -33.27 -18.22 -28.25
N ALA A 121 -33.65 -19.06 -27.27
CA ALA A 121 -34.70 -20.06 -27.46
C ALA A 121 -36.06 -19.41 -27.75
N ARG A 122 -36.40 -18.32 -27.04
CA ARG A 122 -37.65 -17.58 -27.25
C ARG A 122 -37.71 -16.93 -28.63
N VAL A 123 -36.62 -16.33 -29.09
CA VAL A 123 -36.51 -15.76 -30.45
C VAL A 123 -36.73 -16.85 -31.49
N LYS A 124 -36.03 -18.00 -31.38
CA LYS A 124 -36.22 -19.13 -32.30
C LYS A 124 -37.66 -19.64 -32.31
N GLN A 125 -38.31 -19.70 -31.15
CA GLN A 125 -39.72 -20.09 -31.07
C GLN A 125 -40.62 -19.10 -31.82
N LEU A 126 -40.42 -17.79 -31.63
CA LEU A 126 -41.19 -16.76 -32.33
C LEU A 126 -40.93 -16.76 -33.84
N GLU A 127 -39.69 -17.01 -34.27
CA GLU A 127 -39.34 -17.17 -35.68
C GLU A 127 -40.06 -18.36 -36.32
N LEU A 128 -40.15 -19.49 -35.60
CA LEU A 128 -40.92 -20.66 -36.04
C LEU A 128 -42.43 -20.34 -36.09
N GLU A 129 -42.99 -19.75 -35.03
CA GLU A 129 -44.41 -19.33 -34.99
C GLU A 129 -44.74 -18.38 -36.15
N ALA A 130 -43.85 -17.44 -36.50
CA ALA A 130 -44.02 -16.55 -37.63
C ALA A 130 -43.92 -17.27 -38.99
N GLN A 131 -43.06 -18.28 -39.12
CA GLN A 131 -42.94 -19.09 -40.34
C GLN A 131 -44.18 -19.97 -40.56
N PHE A 132 -44.69 -20.62 -39.51
CA PHE A 132 -45.89 -21.45 -39.60
C PHE A 132 -47.19 -20.63 -39.69
N GLY A 133 -47.25 -19.45 -39.06
CA GLY A 133 -48.40 -18.55 -39.13
C GLY A 133 -48.55 -17.80 -40.46
N ALA A 134 -47.48 -17.72 -41.26
CA ALA A 134 -47.52 -17.14 -42.61
C ALA A 134 -48.24 -18.05 -43.64
N ASP A 135 -48.27 -19.37 -43.39
CA ASP A 135 -48.89 -20.34 -44.29
C ASP A 135 -50.44 -20.41 -44.16
N GLU A 136 -51.02 -19.91 -43.07
CA GLU A 136 -52.48 -19.95 -42.83
C GLU A 136 -53.25 -18.68 -43.26
N THR A 137 -52.56 -17.64 -43.72
CA THR A 137 -53.22 -16.49 -44.35
C THR A 137 -53.26 -16.65 -45.87
N PRO A 138 -54.35 -17.14 -46.48
CA PRO A 138 -54.57 -16.87 -47.89
C PRO A 138 -54.71 -15.35 -48.03
N LEU A 139 -53.68 -14.71 -48.56
CA LEU A 139 -53.72 -13.35 -49.11
C LEU A 139 -54.77 -13.31 -50.23
N ARG A 140 -56.04 -13.27 -49.85
CA ARG A 140 -57.17 -13.07 -50.76
C ARG A 140 -58.04 -11.95 -50.20
N HIS A 141 -58.31 -11.01 -51.10
CA HIS A 141 -59.24 -9.91 -50.95
C HIS A 141 -58.68 -8.68 -50.19
N TRP A 142 -57.90 -7.87 -50.91
CA TRP A 142 -58.00 -6.40 -50.74
C TRP A 142 -57.98 -5.67 -52.09
N GLN A 143 -57.92 -6.40 -53.21
CA GLN A 143 -57.87 -5.82 -54.55
C GLN A 143 -59.24 -5.49 -55.17
N ASP A 144 -60.36 -5.92 -54.58
CA ASP A 144 -61.70 -5.59 -55.10
C ASP A 144 -62.38 -4.44 -54.34
N ARG A 145 -61.69 -3.31 -54.19
CA ARG A 145 -62.36 -2.03 -53.93
C ARG A 145 -62.19 -1.13 -55.14
N ALA A 146 -63.08 -1.32 -56.11
CA ALA A 146 -63.24 -0.46 -57.26
C ALA A 146 -63.56 0.98 -56.83
N GLY A 147 -62.78 1.93 -57.37
CA GLY A 147 -63.23 3.30 -57.62
C GLY A 147 -62.63 4.39 -56.75
N VAL A 148 -61.42 4.87 -57.08
CA VAL A 148 -61.05 6.30 -57.24
C VAL A 148 -59.76 6.37 -58.09
N PRO A 149 -59.68 7.14 -59.19
CA PRO A 149 -58.42 7.35 -59.91
C PRO A 149 -57.69 8.57 -59.34
N GLY A 150 -56.50 8.36 -58.75
CA GLY A 150 -55.70 9.51 -58.30
C GLY A 150 -54.44 9.16 -57.53
N GLY A 151 -53.34 8.97 -58.28
CA GLY A 151 -52.01 9.40 -57.82
C GLY A 151 -51.19 8.40 -56.99
N PHE A 152 -50.10 7.94 -57.58
CA PHE A 152 -48.98 7.34 -56.87
C PHE A 152 -48.42 8.32 -55.81
N GLY A 153 -48.48 7.89 -54.54
CA GLY A 153 -47.50 8.11 -53.46
C GLY A 153 -47.22 9.54 -52.96
N HIS A 154 -47.45 9.76 -51.65
CA HIS A 154 -46.43 10.42 -50.82
C HIS A 154 -46.58 10.12 -49.32
N PHE A 155 -45.47 9.64 -48.76
CA PHE A 155 -45.11 9.31 -47.37
C PHE A 155 -45.90 9.98 -46.23
N ASP A 156 -46.55 9.14 -45.41
CA ASP A 156 -47.04 9.54 -44.08
C ASP A 156 -45.91 9.47 -43.04
N ASN A 157 -45.44 10.67 -42.69
CA ASN A 157 -44.53 11.02 -41.59
C ASN A 157 -45.21 10.89 -40.22
N ASN A 158 -45.68 9.69 -39.83
CA ASN A 158 -46.41 9.52 -38.57
C ASN A 158 -45.92 8.37 -37.66
N LEU A 159 -44.70 7.87 -37.88
CA LEU A 159 -44.05 6.89 -36.97
C LEU A 159 -42.95 7.49 -36.07
N LEU A 160 -42.88 8.82 -35.95
CA LEU A 160 -41.90 9.50 -35.09
C LEU A 160 -42.49 10.08 -33.79
N ASN A 161 -43.59 9.52 -33.28
CA ASN A 161 -44.05 9.87 -31.94
C ASN A 161 -44.18 8.64 -31.03
N SER A 162 -43.05 8.23 -30.47
CA SER A 162 -43.00 7.58 -29.16
C SER A 162 -41.70 7.98 -28.47
N ARG A 163 -41.75 9.18 -27.89
CA ARG A 163 -40.82 9.60 -26.84
C ARG A 163 -41.07 8.74 -25.59
N SER A 164 -40.36 7.62 -25.44
CA SER A 164 -39.96 7.15 -24.12
C SER A 164 -38.63 7.85 -23.78
N ALA A 165 -38.72 8.84 -22.91
CA ALA A 165 -37.57 9.58 -22.44
C ALA A 165 -36.80 8.72 -21.42
N VAL A 166 -35.82 7.96 -21.90
CA VAL A 166 -34.67 7.54 -21.09
C VAL A 166 -33.44 7.77 -21.96
N ARG A 167 -32.72 8.86 -21.71
CA ARG A 167 -31.38 9.02 -22.26
C ARG A 167 -30.50 8.09 -21.45
N ASP A 168 -30.18 6.92 -22.00
CA ASP A 168 -29.06 6.13 -21.52
C ASP A 168 -27.78 6.92 -21.80
N ILE A 169 -27.39 7.74 -20.83
CA ILE A 169 -26.10 8.42 -20.84
C ILE A 169 -25.06 7.32 -20.61
N SER A 170 -24.41 6.91 -21.70
CA SER A 170 -23.26 6.03 -21.62
C SER A 170 -22.17 6.69 -20.76
N PRO A 171 -21.49 5.96 -19.86
CA PRO A 171 -20.37 6.49 -19.06
C PRO A 171 -19.29 7.18 -19.90
N PHE A 172 -19.18 6.78 -21.17
CA PHE A 172 -18.22 7.33 -22.12
C PHE A 172 -18.58 8.74 -22.62
N ASP A 173 -19.87 9.12 -22.63
CA ASP A 173 -20.29 10.46 -23.04
C ASP A 173 -19.94 11.53 -22.00
N LEU A 174 -19.92 11.18 -20.71
CA LEU A 174 -19.48 12.06 -19.63
C LEU A 174 -17.99 12.41 -19.75
N ILE A 175 -17.15 11.42 -20.09
CA ILE A 175 -15.71 11.61 -20.27
C ILE A 175 -15.44 12.51 -21.49
N ARG A 176 -16.22 12.35 -22.57
CA ARG A 176 -16.06 13.14 -23.79
C ARG A 176 -16.49 14.60 -23.64
N ALA A 177 -17.42 14.87 -22.72
CA ALA A 177 -17.84 16.23 -22.38
C ALA A 177 -16.82 16.96 -21.49
N ALA A 178 -16.18 16.25 -20.55
CA ALA A 178 -15.17 16.82 -19.66
C ALA A 178 -13.87 17.23 -20.39
N ALA A 179 -13.52 16.56 -21.49
CA ALA A 179 -12.32 16.87 -22.27
C ALA A 179 -12.46 18.12 -23.20
N ARG A 180 -13.63 18.78 -23.20
CA ARG A 180 -13.90 19.97 -24.04
C ARG A 180 -14.03 21.28 -23.26
N SER A 181 -13.82 21.29 -21.94
CA SER A 181 -13.67 22.52 -21.13
C SER A 181 -12.22 22.80 -20.85
#